data_AF-A0A918AU64-F1
#
_entry.id   AF-A0A918AU64-F1
#
_cell.length_a   1.000
_cell.length_b   1.000
_cell.length_c   1.000
_cell.angle_alpha   90.00
_cell.angle_beta   90.00
_cell.angle_gamma   90.00
#
_symmetry.space_group_name_H-M   'P 1'
#
loop_
_entity.id
_entity.type
_entity.pdbx_description
1 polymer ?
#
loop_
_entity_poly.entity_id
_entity_poly.type
_entity_poly.pdbx_seq_one_letter_code
_entity_poly.pdbx_strand_id
1 'polypeptide(L)' 'MAPTPRPARGAIVTYLNPDVLDPAPFLRGVISGTPVVDPETARHWVPVRRPDRSVVVLDAANIVEVLVDDSWADPGPTA' A
#
# COMPACT_ATOMS: atom_id res chain seq x y z
N MET A 1 5.52 18.75 10.26
CA MET A 1 4.60 17.85 9.54
C MET A 1 5.00 16.43 9.87
N ALA A 2 4.09 15.62 10.42
CA ALA A 2 4.39 14.22 10.67
C ALA A 2 4.52 13.48 9.32
N PRO A 3 5.54 12.64 9.10
CA PRO A 3 5.60 11.84 7.90
C PRO A 3 4.37 10.93 7.89
N THR A 4 3.55 11.03 6.84
CA THR A 4 2.51 10.05 6.58
C THR A 4 3.19 8.68 6.58
N PRO A 5 2.76 7.71 7.40
CA PRO A 5 3.38 6.40 7.43
C PRO A 5 3.39 5.84 6.02
N ARG A 6 4.59 5.74 5.42
CA ARG A 6 4.74 5.18 4.08
C ARG A 6 4.43 3.71 4.21
N PRO A 7 3.39 3.21 3.53
CA PRO A 7 3.02 1.83 3.71
C PRO A 7 4.17 0.96 3.19
N ALA A 8 4.71 0.14 4.08
CA ALA A 8 5.91 -0.66 3.82
C ALA A 8 5.56 -1.89 2.99
N ARG A 9 6.57 -2.50 2.37
CA ARG A 9 6.42 -3.81 1.72
C ARG A 9 5.84 -4.81 2.72
N GLY A 10 4.87 -5.60 2.27
CA GLY A 10 4.15 -6.56 3.11
C GLY A 10 2.91 -5.98 3.81
N ALA A 11 2.76 -4.66 3.88
CA ALA A 11 1.55 -4.05 4.39
C ALA A 11 0.36 -4.40 3.50
N ILE A 12 -0.77 -4.73 4.15
CA ILE A 12 -2.04 -4.92 3.46
C ILE A 12 -2.73 -3.56 3.38
N VAL A 13 -3.16 -3.17 2.19
CA VAL A 13 -3.77 -1.87 1.94
C VAL A 13 -5.18 -2.01 1.39
N THR A 14 -6.07 -1.13 1.84
CA THR A 14 -7.38 -0.89 1.23
C THR A 14 -7.29 0.43 0.47
N TYR A 15 -7.75 0.45 -0.77
CA TYR A 15 -7.65 1.61 -1.66
C TYR A 15 -8.87 1.77 -2.55
N LEU A 16 -9.08 2.99 -3.06
CA LEU A 16 -10.17 3.30 -3.98
C LEU A 16 -10.04 2.51 -5.28
N ASN A 17 -11.14 1.90 -5.73
CA ASN A 17 -11.18 1.24 -7.02
C ASN A 17 -11.23 2.29 -8.14
N PRO A 18 -10.24 2.33 -9.05
CA PRO A 18 -10.30 3.25 -10.20
C PRO A 18 -11.32 2.81 -11.25
N ASP A 19 -11.78 1.56 -11.22
CA ASP A 19 -12.81 1.08 -12.14
C ASP A 19 -14.19 1.53 -11.67
N VAL A 20 -14.75 2.52 -12.36
CA VAL A 20 -16.07 3.09 -12.08
C VAL A 20 -17.23 2.15 -12.44
N LEU A 21 -16.97 1.09 -13.21
CA LEU A 21 -17.96 0.09 -13.59
C LEU A 21 -18.00 -1.09 -12.61
N ASP A 22 -16.96 -1.26 -11.80
CA ASP A 22 -16.92 -2.27 -10.76
C ASP A 22 -17.80 -1.85 -9.58
N PRO A 23 -18.75 -2.70 -9.12
CA PRO A 23 -19.61 -2.38 -7.99
C PRO A 23 -18.85 -2.27 -6.65
N ALA A 24 -17.61 -2.74 -6.55
CA ALA A 24 -16.78 -2.63 -5.36
C ALA A 24 -16.01 -1.29 -5.34
N PRO A 25 -16.39 -0.33 -4.47
CA PRO A 25 -15.73 0.99 -4.41
C PRO A 25 -14.31 0.94 -3.83
N PHE A 26 -13.99 -0.12 -3.09
CA PHE A 26 -12.69 -0.33 -2.48
C PHE A 26 -12.15 -1.70 -2.82
N LEU A 27 -10.85 -1.75 -3.09
CA LEU A 27 -10.11 -2.98 -3.31
C LEU A 27 -9.04 -3.16 -2.24
N ARG A 28 -8.61 -4.41 -2.06
CA ARG A 28 -7.57 -4.78 -1.10
C ARG A 28 -6.40 -5.46 -1.80
N GLY A 29 -5.18 -5.20 -1.34
CA GLY A 29 -3.98 -5.84 -1.86
C GLY A 29 -2.80 -5.70 -0.92
N VAL A 30 -1.66 -6.25 -1.32
CA VAL A 30 -0.42 -6.22 -0.53
C VAL A 30 0.63 -5.41 -1.25
N ILE A 31 1.31 -4.51 -0.55
CA ILE A 31 2.46 -3.80 -1.14
C ILE A 31 3.58 -4.79 -1.39
N SER A 32 3.95 -4.91 -2.65
CA SER A 32 4.85 -5.96 -3.13
C SER A 32 6.30 -5.52 -3.30
N GLY A 33 6.55 -4.20 -3.35
CA GLY A 33 7.86 -3.63 -3.66
C GLY A 33 8.04 -2.20 -3.14
N THR A 34 9.11 -1.56 -3.61
CA THR A 34 9.52 -0.22 -3.16
C THR A 34 8.60 0.85 -3.75
N PRO A 35 8.20 1.87 -2.97
CA PRO A 35 7.53 3.05 -3.50
C PRO A 35 8.40 3.77 -4.55
N VAL A 36 7.79 4.20 -5.64
CA VAL A 36 8.38 5.02 -6.69
C VAL A 36 7.84 6.43 -6.58
N VAL A 37 8.61 7.43 -6.99
CA VAL A 37 8.15 8.82 -7.09
C VAL A 37 7.88 9.12 -8.55
N ASP A 38 6.68 9.60 -8.86
CA ASP A 38 6.35 10.12 -10.17
C ASP A 38 7.12 11.43 -10.43
N PRO A 39 7.98 11.51 -11.47
CA PRO A 39 8.79 12.69 -11.73
C PRO A 39 7.97 13.91 -12.15
N GLU A 40 6.77 13.74 -12.70
CA GLU A 40 5.93 14.86 -13.17
C GLU A 40 5.12 15.46 -12.03
N THR A 41 4.56 14.61 -11.16
CA THR A 41 3.65 15.05 -10.09
C THR A 41 4.28 15.06 -8.70
N ALA A 42 5.50 14.55 -8.55
CA ALA A 42 6.18 14.28 -7.28
C ALA A 42 5.37 13.38 -6.31
N ARG A 43 4.35 12.68 -6.80
CA ARG A 43 3.52 11.78 -5.99
C ARG A 43 4.21 10.44 -5.75
N HIS A 44 3.88 9.83 -4.63
CA HIS A 44 4.36 8.49 -4.30
C HIS A 44 3.43 7.42 -4.87
N TRP A 45 4.00 6.48 -5.59
CA TRP A 45 3.29 5.35 -6.19
C TRP A 45 3.82 4.05 -5.60
N VAL A 46 2.95 3.09 -5.33
CA VAL A 46 3.31 1.81 -4.73
C VAL A 46 2.82 0.64 -5.57
N PRO A 47 3.64 -0.42 -5.77
CA PRO A 47 3.21 -1.62 -6.46
C PRO A 47 2.38 -2.50 -5.51
N VAL A 48 1.10 -2.68 -5.81
CA VAL A 48 0.14 -3.47 -5.03
C VAL A 48 -0.18 -4.77 -5.77
N ARG A 49 0.05 -5.90 -5.11
CA ARG A 49 -0.36 -7.22 -5.61
C ARG A 49 -1.77 -7.54 -5.11
N ARG A 50 -2.67 -7.82 -6.04
CA ARG A 50 -4.07 -8.20 -5.78
C ARG A 50 -4.20 -9.71 -5.50
N PRO A 51 -5.34 -10.19 -4.97
CA PRO A 51 -5.57 -11.62 -4.72
C PRO A 51 -5.49 -12.50 -5.98
N ASP A 52 -5.82 -11.95 -7.15
CA ASP A 52 -5.70 -12.59 -8.46
C ASP A 52 -4.24 -12.71 -8.97
N ARG A 53 -3.27 -12.28 -8.16
CA ARG A 53 -1.83 -12.21 -8.44
C ARG A 53 -1.42 -11.16 -9.46
N SER A 54 -2.34 -10.36 -9.97
CA SER A 54 -1.99 -9.17 -10.76
C SER A 54 -1.28 -8.13 -9.88
N VAL A 55 -0.41 -7.35 -10.50
CA VAL A 55 0.26 -6.21 -9.86
C VAL A 55 -0.20 -4.94 -10.53
N VAL A 56 -0.67 -4.00 -9.72
CA VAL A 56 -1.04 -2.65 -10.16
C VAL A 56 -0.12 -1.64 -9.49
N VAL A 57 0.20 -0.56 -10.20
CA VAL A 57 0.90 0.57 -9.59
C VAL A 57 -0.15 1.60 -9.17
N LEU A 58 -0.18 1.92 -7.88
CA LEU A 58 -1.22 2.73 -7.26
C LEU A 58 -0.62 4.03 -6.71
N ASP A 59 -1.23 5.18 -7.02
CA ASP A 59 -0.95 6.44 -6.30
C ASP A 59 -1.31 6.25 -4.82
N ALA A 60 -0.34 6.42 -3.93
CA ALA A 60 -0.50 6.21 -2.50
C ALA A 60 -1.56 7.14 -1.89
N ALA A 61 -1.90 8.25 -2.55
CA ALA A 61 -3.00 9.13 -2.16
C ALA A 61 -4.38 8.43 -2.18
N ASN A 62 -4.53 7.34 -2.93
CA ASN A 62 -5.79 6.57 -3.02
C ASN A 62 -5.91 5.46 -1.96
N ILE A 63 -4.90 5.30 -1.10
CA ILE A 63 -4.93 4.33 0.01
C ILE A 63 -5.71 4.95 1.16
N VAL A 64 -6.77 4.25 1.59
CA VAL A 64 -7.66 4.70 2.66
C VAL A 64 -7.38 3.99 3.99
N GLU A 65 -6.75 2.82 3.94
CA GLU A 65 -6.41 2.03 5.12
C GLU A 65 -5.13 1.24 4.88
N VAL A 66 -4.30 1.13 5.93
CA VAL A 66 -3.08 0.32 5.95
C VAL A 66 -3.12 -0.56 7.18
N LEU A 67 -3.10 -1.87 6.98
CA LEU A 67 -2.87 -2.85 8.02
C LEU A 67 -1.41 -3.28 7.94
N VAL A 68 -0.63 -2.86 8.93
CA VAL A 68 0.73 -3.33 9.15
C VAL A 68 0.64 -4.55 10.04
N ASP A 69 1.24 -5.65 9.61
CA ASP A 69 1.41 -6.80 10.49
C ASP A 69 2.54 -6.48 11.47
N ASP A 70 2.18 -6.16 12.71
CA ASP A 70 3.13 -5.87 13.80
C ASP A 70 3.86 -7.14 14.29
N SER A 71 3.58 -8.33 13.74
CA SER A 71 4.17 -9.58 14.24
C SER A 71 5.65 -9.78 13.86
N TRP A 72 6.23 -8.85 13.09
CA TRP A 72 7.67 -8.79 12.82
C TRP A 72 8.44 -7.79 13.71
N ALA A 73 7.77 -7.06 14.62
CA ALA A 73 8.44 -6.16 15.55
C ALA A 73 9.19 -6.95 16.66
N ASP A 74 10.44 -7.30 16.37
CA ASP A 74 11.60 -7.56 17.25
C ASP A 74 11.37 -8.38 18.54
N PRO A 75 11.97 -9.59 18.69
CA PRO A 75 12.07 -10.22 20.01
C PRO A 75 12.96 -9.33 20.88
N GLY A 76 12.36 -8.69 21.89
CA GLY A 76 13.01 -7.74 22.78
C GLY A 76 14.36 -8.22 23.35
N PRO A 77 15.19 -7.29 23.87
CA PRO A 77 16.57 -7.58 24.22
C PRO A 77 16.64 -8.76 25.19
N THR A 78 17.35 -9.80 24.78
CA THR A 78 17.67 -10.93 25.65
C THR A 78 18.52 -10.38 26.80
N ALA A 79 18.04 -10.58 28.03
CA ALA A 79 18.69 -10.16 29.27
C ALA A 79 20.08 -10.79 29.46
#